data_AF-A0A974AHR3-F1
#
_entry.id   AF-A0A974AHR3-F1
#
_cell.length_a   1.000
_cell.length_b   1.000
_cell.length_c   1.000
_cell.angle_alpha   90.00
_cell.angle_beta   90.00
_cell.angle_gamma   90.00
#
_symmetry.space_group_name_H-M   'P 1'
#
loop_
_entity.id
_entity.type
_entity.pdbx_description
1 polymer ?
#
loop_
_entity_poly.entity_id
_entity_poly.type
_entity_poly.pdbx_seq_one_letter_code
_entity_poly.pdbx_strand_id
1 'polypeptide(L)' 'MAETKNLSRVEEMDASFERRARANGRTFEQEVEFLLERKQPLTPEERVATIRYLHSRCNGIQPSLTLDEIREGLM' A
#
# COMPACT_ATOMS: atom_id res chain seq x y z
N MET A 1 -23.35 1.82 8.34
CA MET A 1 -22.17 1.22 9.02
C MET A 1 -20.93 1.18 8.12
N ALA A 2 -21.02 0.85 6.83
CA ALA A 2 -19.87 0.84 5.92
C ALA A 2 -19.29 2.25 5.63
N GLU A 3 -20.13 3.28 5.51
CA GLU A 3 -19.69 4.67 5.27
C GLU A 3 -18.89 5.23 6.45
N THR A 4 -19.38 5.03 7.68
CA THR A 4 -18.70 5.47 8.91
C THR A 4 -17.31 4.84 9.06
N LYS A 5 -17.17 3.58 8.64
CA LYS A 5 -15.89 2.85 8.66
C LYS A 5 -14.90 3.34 7.60
N ASN A 6 -15.40 3.90 6.50
CA ASN A 6 -14.56 4.50 5.46
C ASN A 6 -14.08 5.89 5.88
N LEU A 7 -14.95 6.72 6.48
CA LEU A 7 -14.58 8.03 7.02
C LEU A 7 -13.45 7.92 8.05
N SER A 8 -13.55 7.02 9.02
CA SER A 8 -12.49 6.86 10.04
C SER A 8 -11.16 6.40 9.43
N ARG A 9 -11.22 5.59 8.36
CA ARG A 9 -10.02 5.10 7.67
C ARG A 9 -9.34 6.21 6.86
N VAL A 10 -10.11 7.12 6.28
CA VAL A 10 -9.56 8.29 5.59
C VAL A 10 -8.88 9.21 6.59
N GLU A 11 -9.51 9.50 7.73
CA GLU A 11 -8.94 10.33 8.79
C GLU A 11 -7.63 9.75 9.36
N GLU A 12 -7.57 8.44 9.60
CA GLU A 12 -6.35 7.76 10.03
C GLU A 12 -5.22 7.86 9.00
N MET A 13 -5.58 7.80 7.71
CA MET A 13 -4.64 7.89 6.60
C MET A 13 -4.09 9.31 6.46
N ASP A 14 -4.95 10.34 6.53
CA ASP A 14 -4.56 11.74 6.49
C ASP A 14 -3.60 12.08 7.65
N ALA A 15 -3.94 11.63 8.87
CA ALA A 15 -3.07 11.79 10.03
C ALA A 15 -1.71 11.08 9.89
N SER A 16 -1.63 10.00 9.10
CA SER A 16 -0.37 9.33 8.78
C SER A 16 0.47 10.16 7.80
N PHE A 17 -0.13 10.67 6.73
CA PHE A 17 0.55 11.50 5.74
C PHE A 17 1.04 12.81 6.32
N GLU A 18 0.25 13.46 7.20
CA GLU A 18 0.70 14.67 7.90
C GLU A 18 1.93 14.42 8.77
N ARG A 19 1.98 13.29 9.50
CA ARG A 19 3.14 12.93 10.33
C ARG A 19 4.39 12.75 9.48
N ARG A 20 4.25 12.08 8.33
CA ARG A 20 5.33 11.86 7.37
C ARG A 20 5.81 13.17 6.74
N ALA A 21 4.89 14.03 6.31
CA ALA A 21 5.19 15.34 5.74
C ALA A 21 5.99 16.20 6.73
N ARG A 22 5.53 16.25 7.99
CA ARG A 22 6.25 16.94 9.09
C ARG A 22 7.65 16.40 9.32
N ALA A 23 7.82 15.07 9.35
CA ALA A 23 9.14 14.44 9.52
C ALA A 23 10.10 14.76 8.36
N ASN A 24 9.57 14.98 7.16
CA ASN A 24 10.33 15.31 5.96
C ASN A 24 10.46 16.83 5.71
N GLY A 25 9.93 17.68 6.59
CA GLY A 25 9.95 19.14 6.43
C GLY A 25 9.11 19.65 5.24
N ARG A 26 8.09 18.90 4.81
CA ARG A 26 7.18 19.25 3.71
C ARG A 26 5.78 19.57 4.25
N THR A 27 5.00 20.31 3.46
CA THR A 27 3.53 20.37 3.69
C THR A 27 2.88 19.05 3.28
N PHE A 28 1.64 18.85 3.72
CA PHE A 28 0.86 17.69 3.31
C PHE A 28 0.74 17.61 1.79
N GLU A 29 0.37 18.71 1.12
CA GLU A 29 0.21 18.75 -0.33
C GLU A 29 1.51 18.42 -1.05
N GLN A 30 2.64 18.95 -0.56
CA GLN A 30 3.95 18.69 -1.14
C GLN A 30 4.39 17.23 -0.96
N GLU A 31 4.09 16.59 0.17
CA GLU A 31 4.39 15.18 0.37
C GLU A 31 3.48 14.30 -0.50
N VAL A 32 2.21 14.66 -0.68
CA VAL A 32 1.29 13.95 -1.60
C VAL A 32 1.76 14.07 -3.04
N GLU A 33 2.07 15.28 -3.51
CA GLU A 33 2.59 15.53 -4.86
C GLU A 33 3.91 14.77 -5.07
N PHE A 34 4.81 14.82 -4.10
CA PHE A 34 6.04 14.04 -4.11
C PHE A 34 5.79 12.54 -4.23
N LEU A 35 4.81 11.98 -3.50
CA LEU A 35 4.49 10.55 -3.56
C LEU A 35 3.80 10.15 -4.87
N LEU A 36 3.05 11.05 -5.49
CA LEU A 36 2.41 10.81 -6.78
C LEU A 36 3.44 10.86 -7.94
N GLU A 37 4.36 11.81 -7.90
CA GLU A 37 5.40 11.96 -8.92
C GLU A 37 6.50 10.92 -8.78
N ARG A 38 6.87 10.61 -7.55
CA ARG A 38 7.87 9.60 -7.26
C ARG A 38 7.19 8.25 -7.44
N LYS A 39 7.45 7.60 -8.57
CA LYS A 39 7.29 6.14 -8.78
C LYS A 39 8.20 5.35 -7.82
N GLN A 40 8.20 5.72 -6.54
CA GLN A 40 9.12 5.21 -5.56
C GLN A 40 8.72 3.77 -5.27
N PRO A 41 9.67 2.83 -5.31
CA PRO A 41 9.44 1.50 -4.77
C PRO A 41 9.01 1.64 -3.30
N LEU A 42 8.03 0.83 -2.91
CA LEU A 42 7.62 0.70 -1.50
C LEU A 42 8.86 0.47 -0.62
N THR A 43 8.92 1.15 0.52
CA THR A 43 9.93 0.87 1.56
C THR A 43 9.82 -0.58 2.02
N PRO A 44 10.86 -1.18 2.62
CA PRO A 44 10.80 -2.57 3.12
C PRO A 44 9.60 -2.81 4.04
N GLU A 45 9.32 -1.88 4.95
CA GLU A 45 8.20 -1.94 5.89
C GLU A 45 6.85 -1.87 5.16
N GLU A 46 6.73 -0.94 4.21
CA GLU A 46 5.53 -0.81 3.38
C GLU A 46 5.32 -2.06 2.51
N ARG A 47 6.37 -2.64 1.94
CA ARG A 47 6.29 -3.91 1.17
C ARG A 47 5.75 -5.04 2.02
N VAL A 48 6.25 -5.20 3.25
CA VAL A 48 5.78 -6.24 4.17
C VAL A 48 4.31 -6.01 4.54
N ALA A 49 3.93 -4.77 4.83
CA ALA A 49 2.54 -4.41 5.13
C ALA A 49 1.61 -4.70 3.95
N THR A 50 2.02 -4.32 2.72
CA THR A 50 1.27 -4.58 1.49
C THR A 50 1.12 -6.09 1.24
N ILE A 51 2.19 -6.88 1.36
CA ILE A 51 2.13 -8.34 1.19
C ILE A 51 1.19 -8.98 2.22
N ARG A 52 1.27 -8.57 3.49
CA ARG A 52 0.37 -9.07 4.56
C ARG A 52 -1.09 -8.74 4.26
N TYR A 53 -1.38 -7.55 3.77
CA TYR A 53 -2.72 -7.16 3.37
C TYR A 53 -3.23 -7.96 2.17
N LEU A 54 -2.37 -8.21 1.16
CA LEU A 54 -2.75 -9.04 0.02
C LEU A 54 -3.02 -10.48 0.46
N HIS A 55 -2.15 -11.06 1.31
CA HIS A 55 -2.35 -12.37 1.89
C HIS A 55 -3.65 -12.47 2.71
N SER A 56 -4.01 -11.44 3.48
CA SER A 56 -5.25 -11.46 4.27
C SER A 56 -6.52 -11.39 3.41
N ARG A 57 -6.42 -10.96 2.15
CA ARG A 57 -7.51 -10.96 1.18
C ARG A 57 -7.62 -12.25 0.38
N CYS A 58 -6.57 -13.06 0.35
CA CYS A 58 -6.58 -14.37 -0.28
C CYS A 58 -7.13 -15.40 0.71
N ASN A 59 -8.43 -15.74 0.59
CA ASN A 59 -9.05 -16.80 1.38
C ASN A 59 -8.65 -18.18 0.81
N GLY A 60 -7.44 -18.65 1.13
CA GLY A 60 -6.98 -20.00 0.78
C GLY A 60 -5.50 -20.08 0.46
N ILE A 61 -5.02 -21.30 0.23
CA ILE A 61 -3.69 -21.53 -0.33
C ILE A 61 -3.75 -21.10 -1.80
N GLN A 62 -3.06 -20.03 -2.16
CA GLN A 62 -2.84 -19.74 -3.58
C GLN A 62 -2.00 -20.88 -4.16
N PRO A 63 -2.49 -21.60 -5.19
CA PRO A 63 -1.68 -22.60 -5.84
C PRO A 63 -0.44 -21.90 -6.42
N SER A 64 0.73 -22.40 -6.05
CA SER A 64 1.97 -21.97 -6.68
C SER A 64 1.88 -22.31 -8.16
N LEU A 65 2.20 -21.33 -9.01
CA LEU A 65 2.36 -21.58 -10.44
C LEU A 65 3.40 -22.69 -10.64
N THR A 66 3.09 -23.62 -11.54
CA THR A 66 4.04 -24.61 -12.03
C THR A 66 5.15 -23.91 -12.82
N LEU A 67 6.28 -24.59 -12.98
CA LEU A 67 7.42 -24.06 -13.74
C LEU A 67 7.05 -23.75 -15.20
N ASP A 68 6.13 -24.52 -15.78
CA ASP A 68 5.66 -24.29 -17.14
C ASP A 68 4.76 -23.05 -17.21
N GLU A 69 3.87 -22.83 -16.24
CA GLU A 69 3.04 -21.61 -16.18
C GLU A 69 3.88 -20.33 -16.00
N ILE A 70 4.97 -20.41 -15.23
CA ILE A 70 5.92 -19.30 -15.08
C ILE A 70 6.66 -19.05 -16.41
N ARG A 71 7.05 -20.10 -17.14
CA ARG A 71 7.73 -19.98 -18.44
C ARG A 71 6.82 -19.35 -19.50
N GLU A 72 5.51 -19.62 -19.44
CA GLU A 72 4.49 -19.04 -20.33
C GLU A 72 4.07 -17.61 -19.91
N GLY A 73 4.61 -17.07 -18.81
CA GLY A 73 4.39 -15.67 -18.42
C GLY A 73 3.02 -15.37 -17.80
N LEU A 74 2.36 -16.38 -17.23
CA LEU A 74 1.13 -16.19 -16.45
C LEU A 74 1.50 -15.53 -15.11
N MET A 75 1.48 -14.19 -15.05
CA MET A 75 1.61 -13.37 -13.84
C MET A 75 0.39 -12.48 -13.63
#